data_AF-A0A7J7G6G3-F1
#
_entry.id   AF-A0A7J7G6G3-F1
#
_cell.length_a   1.000
_cell.length_b   1.000
_cell.length_c   1.000
_cell.angle_alpha   90.00
_cell.angle_beta   90.00
_cell.angle_gamma   90.00
#
_symmetry.space_group_name_H-M   'P 1'
#
loop_
_entity.id
_entity.type
_entity.pdbx_description
1 polymer ?
#
loop_
_entity_poly.entity_id
_entity_poly.type
_entity_poly.pdbx_seq_one_letter_code
_entity_poly.pdbx_strand_id
1 'polypeptide(L)'
;MRYFEEMVTNGDWDEVEKYLSGFTKVDDNRYSMKIFFEIRKQKYLEALDSKDRAKAVDILVKDLKVFCAFNEDLFKEITQLLTLENFRYRKTRLEELYLLVP
;
A
#
# COMPACT_ATOMS: atom_id res chain seq x y z
N MET A 1 -10.22 9.63 -16.60
CA MET A 1 -9.10 8.95 -15.92
C MET A 1 -7.80 9.74 -15.92
N ARG A 2 -7.49 10.59 -16.93
CA ARG A 2 -6.26 11.41 -16.96
C ARG A 2 -5.91 12.13 -15.65
N TYR A 3 -6.89 12.75 -14.99
CA TYR A 3 -6.67 13.43 -13.70
C TYR A 3 -6.19 12.49 -12.59
N PHE A 4 -6.78 11.29 -12.48
CA PHE A 4 -6.36 10.28 -11.51
C PHE A 4 -4.96 9.75 -11.84
N GLU A 5 -4.70 9.46 -13.11
CA GLU A 5 -3.38 9.02 -13.58
C GLU A 5 -2.28 10.05 -13.28
N GLU A 6 -2.57 11.34 -13.46
CA GLU A 6 -1.64 12.43 -13.15
C GLU A 6 -1.31 12.50 -11.66
N MET A 7 -2.31 12.46 -10.78
CA MET A 7 -2.09 12.45 -9.32
C MET A 7 -1.27 11.22 -8.87
N VAL A 8 -1.56 10.04 -9.42
CA VAL A 8 -0.81 8.81 -9.13
C VAL A 8 0.64 8.92 -9.61
N THR A 9 0.85 9.47 -10.81
CA THR A 9 2.20 9.63 -11.38
C THR A 9 3.03 10.66 -10.60
N ASN A 10 2.38 11.69 -10.06
CA ASN A 10 3.04 12.71 -9.23
C ASN A 10 3.31 12.22 -7.79
N GLY A 11 2.71 11.11 -7.35
CA GLY A 11 2.82 10.62 -5.98
C GLY A 11 1.98 11.41 -4.97
N ASP A 12 0.91 12.07 -5.41
CA ASP A 12 0.00 12.87 -4.57
C ASP A 12 -0.98 11.97 -3.80
N TRP A 13 -0.45 11.02 -3.03
CA TRP A 13 -1.20 9.89 -2.45
C TRP A 13 -2.42 10.29 -1.61
N ASP A 14 -2.33 11.39 -0.86
CA ASP A 14 -3.44 11.87 -0.03
C ASP A 14 -4.60 12.39 -0.90
N GLU A 15 -4.31 13.04 -2.05
CA GLU A 15 -5.35 13.48 -2.99
C GLU A 15 -5.90 12.31 -3.81
N VAL A 16 -5.06 11.33 -4.15
CA VAL A 16 -5.50 10.06 -4.78
C VAL A 16 -6.55 9.36 -3.91
N GLU A 17 -6.28 9.17 -2.61
CA GLU A 17 -7.23 8.55 -1.69
C GLU A 17 -8.51 9.38 -1.51
N LYS A 18 -8.36 10.71 -1.37
CA LYS A 18 -9.50 11.62 -1.24
C LYS A 18 -10.39 11.59 -2.48
N TYR A 19 -9.81 11.57 -3.68
CA TYR A 19 -10.55 11.44 -4.93
C TYR A 19 -11.30 10.10 -4.99
N LEU A 20 -10.64 8.98 -4.66
CA LEU A 20 -11.27 7.65 -4.64
C LEU A 20 -12.42 7.54 -3.65
N SER A 21 -12.31 8.21 -2.49
CA SER A 21 -13.34 8.19 -1.46
C SER A 21 -14.71 8.74 -1.93
N GLY A 22 -14.72 9.55 -3.01
CA GLY A 22 -15.96 10.01 -3.64
C GLY A 22 -16.70 8.94 -4.45
N PHE A 23 -16.03 7.83 -4.77
CA PHE A 23 -16.59 6.73 -5.59
C PHE A 23 -16.77 5.44 -4.80
N THR A 24 -15.87 5.15 -3.86
CA THR A 24 -15.89 3.91 -3.09
C THR A 24 -15.10 4.01 -1.79
N LYS A 25 -15.47 3.18 -0.81
CA LYS A 25 -14.75 2.95 0.44
C LYS A 25 -13.86 1.72 0.35
N VAL A 26 -12.92 1.61 1.28
CA VAL A 26 -11.95 0.50 1.35
C VAL A 26 -12.64 -0.86 1.41
N ASP A 27 -13.79 -0.95 2.06
CA ASP A 27 -14.51 -2.19 2.37
C ASP A 27 -15.76 -2.44 1.52
N ASP A 28 -16.03 -1.61 0.49
CA ASP A 28 -17.23 -1.76 -0.33
C ASP A 28 -17.24 -3.07 -1.14
N ASN A 29 -16.09 -3.48 -1.68
CA ASN A 29 -15.92 -4.73 -2.42
C ASN A 29 -14.42 -5.06 -2.62
N ARG A 30 -14.15 -6.27 -3.16
CA ARG A 30 -12.79 -6.77 -3.42
C ARG A 30 -11.92 -5.85 -4.29
N TYR A 31 -12.52 -5.19 -5.29
CA TYR A 31 -11.78 -4.31 -6.20
C TYR A 31 -11.38 -3.02 -5.49
N SER A 32 -12.31 -2.42 -4.73
CA SER A 32 -12.03 -1.23 -3.92
C SER A 32 -10.92 -1.50 -2.90
N MET A 33 -11.04 -2.60 -2.16
CA MET A 33 -10.03 -3.02 -1.19
C MET A 33 -8.64 -3.16 -1.83
N LYS A 34 -8.58 -3.80 -3.01
CA LYS A 34 -7.34 -3.99 -3.75
C LYS A 34 -6.72 -2.66 -4.23
N ILE A 35 -7.53 -1.72 -4.71
CA ILE A 35 -7.05 -0.41 -5.17
C ILE A 35 -6.41 0.36 -4.00
N PHE A 36 -7.10 0.47 -2.87
CA PHE A 36 -6.57 1.16 -1.69
C PHE A 36 -5.30 0.47 -1.15
N PHE A 37 -5.27 -0.86 -1.14
CA PHE A 37 -4.10 -1.61 -0.71
C PHE A 37 -2.87 -1.28 -1.56
N GLU A 38 -2.98 -1.32 -2.89
CA GLU A 38 -1.83 -1.06 -3.78
C GLU A 38 -1.32 0.39 -3.67
N ILE A 39 -2.20 1.37 -3.52
CA ILE A 39 -1.83 2.78 -3.30
C ILE A 39 -1.03 2.94 -2.01
N ARG A 40 -1.54 2.42 -0.90
CA ARG A 40 -0.90 2.54 0.42
C ARG A 40 0.40 1.76 0.49
N LYS A 41 0.45 0.61 -0.17
CA LYS A 41 1.67 -0.19 -0.33
C LYS A 41 2.72 0.58 -1.11
N GLN A 42 2.37 1.24 -2.21
CA GLN A 42 3.32 2.05 -2.98
C GLN A 42 3.85 3.23 -2.16
N LYS A 43 2.97 3.97 -1.48
CA LYS A 43 3.32 5.04 -0.53
C LYS A 43 4.32 4.56 0.54
N TYR A 44 4.10 3.36 1.08
CA TYR A 44 5.00 2.72 2.05
C TYR A 44 6.37 2.34 1.44
N LEU A 45 6.39 1.73 0.25
CA LEU A 45 7.62 1.35 -0.43
C LEU A 45 8.48 2.56 -0.80
N GLU A 46 7.86 3.69 -1.16
CA GLU A 46 8.56 4.95 -1.40
C GLU A 46 9.20 5.52 -0.12
N ALA A 47 8.52 5.41 1.02
CA ALA A 47 9.11 5.77 2.32
C ALA A 47 10.31 4.86 2.67
N LEU A 48 10.24 3.56 2.35
CA LEU A 48 11.38 2.66 2.52
C LEU A 48 12.55 2.99 1.56
N ASP A 49 12.26 3.26 0.29
CA ASP A 49 13.29 3.56 -0.73
C ASP A 49 14.02 4.87 -0.41
N SER A 50 13.30 5.86 0.13
CA SER A 50 13.87 7.12 0.66
C SER A 50 14.55 7.00 2.02
N LYS A 51 14.57 5.78 2.60
CA LYS A 51 15.14 5.47 3.94
C LYS A 51 14.47 6.21 5.11
N ASP A 52 13.28 6.77 4.90
CA ASP A 52 12.47 7.40 5.96
C ASP A 52 11.66 6.34 6.72
N ARG A 53 12.32 5.67 7.65
CA ARG A 53 11.69 4.62 8.47
C ARG A 53 10.58 5.13 9.36
N ALA A 54 10.64 6.38 9.83
CA ALA A 54 9.61 6.95 10.68
C ALA A 54 8.30 7.09 9.89
N LYS A 55 8.38 7.65 8.67
CA LYS A 55 7.24 7.73 7.75
C LYS A 55 6.74 6.35 7.33
N ALA A 56 7.64 5.40 7.06
CA ALA A 56 7.26 4.04 6.70
C ALA A 56 6.46 3.34 7.82
N VAL A 57 6.88 3.49 9.08
CA VAL A 57 6.14 2.95 10.25
C VAL A 57 4.79 3.65 10.40
N ASP A 58 4.72 4.97 10.22
CA ASP A 58 3.46 5.71 10.29
C ASP A 58 2.43 5.21 9.28
N ILE A 59 2.85 5.05 8.02
CA ILE A 59 2.02 4.49 6.94
C ILE A 59 1.62 3.04 7.26
N LEU A 60 2.55 2.22 7.75
CA LEU A 60 2.27 0.83 8.11
C LEU A 60 1.14 0.73 9.15
N VAL A 61 1.20 1.56 10.20
CA VAL A 61 0.25 1.53 11.31
C VAL A 61 -1.08 2.18 10.96
N LYS A 62 -1.08 3.31 10.25
CA LYS A 62 -2.30 4.05 9.92
C LYS A 62 -3.02 3.51 8.70
N ASP A 63 -2.28 3.20 7.65
CA ASP A 63 -2.85 2.98 6.33
C ASP A 63 -2.96 1.47 6.03
N LEU A 64 -1.94 0.68 6.41
CA LEU A 64 -1.85 -0.73 6.05
C LEU A 64 -2.40 -1.70 7.11
N LYS A 65 -2.48 -1.29 8.39
CA LYS A 65 -2.93 -2.16 9.50
C LYS A 65 -4.35 -2.69 9.32
N VAL A 66 -5.23 -1.93 8.68
CA VAL A 66 -6.61 -2.36 8.41
C VAL A 66 -6.66 -3.65 7.57
N PHE A 67 -5.65 -3.89 6.73
CA PHE A 67 -5.59 -5.09 5.88
C PHE A 67 -5.19 -6.35 6.65
N CYS A 68 -4.63 -6.20 7.86
CA CYS A 68 -4.26 -7.32 8.73
C CYS A 68 -5.47 -8.19 9.11
N ALA A 69 -6.68 -7.61 9.19
CA ALA A 69 -7.90 -8.36 9.48
C ALA A 69 -8.28 -9.35 8.37
N PHE A 70 -7.80 -9.13 7.14
CA PHE A 70 -8.09 -9.97 5.98
C PHE A 70 -6.98 -10.98 5.71
N ASN A 71 -5.72 -10.57 5.92
CA ASN A 71 -4.57 -11.44 5.74
C ASN A 71 -3.43 -11.04 6.69
N GLU A 72 -3.34 -11.74 7.81
CA GLU A 72 -2.32 -11.48 8.84
C GLU A 72 -0.90 -11.78 8.35
N ASP A 73 -0.73 -12.81 7.52
CA ASP A 73 0.57 -13.20 6.98
C ASP A 73 1.11 -12.16 6.00
N LEU A 74 0.25 -11.62 5.15
CA LEU A 74 0.58 -10.47 4.29
C LEU A 74 1.05 -9.27 5.11
N PHE A 75 0.35 -8.94 6.20
CA PHE A 75 0.74 -7.82 7.06
C PHE A 75 2.10 -8.07 7.74
N LYS A 76 2.37 -9.30 8.21
CA LYS A 76 3.68 -9.70 8.74
C LYS A 76 4.78 -9.57 7.68
N GLU A 77 4.52 -9.99 6.45
CA GLU A 77 5.48 -9.90 5.35
C GLU A 77 5.85 -8.46 5.01
N ILE A 78 4.86 -7.56 4.96
CA ILE A 78 5.09 -6.12 4.74
C ILE A 78 5.87 -5.51 5.90
N THR A 79 5.53 -5.86 7.13
CA THR A 79 6.21 -5.38 8.34
C THR A 79 7.70 -5.76 8.33
N GLN A 80 8.01 -6.99 7.91
CA GLN A 80 9.39 -7.46 7.77
C GLN A 80 10.22 -6.68 6.72
N LEU A 81 9.59 -5.92 5.82
CA LEU A 81 10.34 -5.05 4.88
C LEU A 81 11.09 -3.92 5.60
N LEU A 82 10.63 -3.48 6.79
CA LEU A 82 11.31 -2.46 7.59
C LEU A 82 12.73 -2.86 8.03
N THR A 83 12.96 -4.18 8.19
CA THR A 83 14.25 -4.70 8.69
C THR A 83 15.26 -4.92 7.58
N LEU A 84 14.85 -4.79 6.31
CA LEU A 84 15.74 -4.95 5.16
C LEU A 84 16.48 -3.64 4.87
N GLU A 85 17.75 -3.75 4.48
CA GLU A 85 18.50 -2.60 3.95
C GLU A 85 17.98 -2.19 2.57
N ASN A 86 17.55 -3.16 1.76
CA ASN A 86 16.89 -2.95 0.50
C ASN A 86 15.76 -3.98 0.31
N PHE A 87 14.53 -3.53 0.24
CA PHE A 87 13.36 -4.40 0.12
C PHE A 87 13.28 -5.12 -1.24
N ARG A 88 14.03 -4.68 -2.26
CA ARG A 88 14.07 -5.31 -3.59
C ARG A 88 14.63 -6.73 -3.54
N TYR A 89 15.44 -7.08 -2.54
CA TYR A 89 15.91 -8.45 -2.33
C TYR A 89 14.80 -9.47 -2.03
N ARG A 90 13.60 -8.98 -1.67
CA ARG A 90 12.43 -9.83 -1.37
C ARG A 90 11.38 -9.81 -2.50
N LYS A 91 11.60 -9.07 -3.59
CA LYS A 91 10.58 -8.73 -4.60
C LYS A 91 9.98 -9.95 -5.30
N THR A 92 10.70 -11.07 -5.40
CA THR A 92 10.26 -12.30 -6.07
C THR A 92 9.01 -12.94 -5.46
N ARG A 93 8.59 -12.58 -4.23
CA ARG A 93 7.37 -13.10 -3.58
C ARG A 93 6.21 -12.10 -3.50
N LEU A 94 6.44 -10.83 -3.85
CA LEU A 94 5.40 -9.79 -3.81
C LEU A 94 4.45 -9.86 -5.02
N GLU A 95 4.82 -10.58 -6.08
CA GLU A 95 3.93 -10.87 -7.21
C GLU A 95 2.92 -11.99 -6.89
N GLU A 96 3.24 -12.91 -5.99
CA GLU A 96 2.30 -13.96 -5.52
C GLU A 96 1.19 -13.37 -4.62
N LEU A 97 1.48 -12.22 -3.99
CA LEU A 97 0.50 -11.47 -3.19
C LEU A 97 -0.65 -10.88 -4.01
N TYR A 98 -0.53 -10.78 -5.34
CA TYR A 98 -1.62 -10.35 -6.23
C TYR A 98 -2.85 -11.26 -6.18
N LEU A 99 -2.68 -12.51 -5.71
CA LEU A 99 -3.72 -13.53 -5.60
C LEU A 99 -4.34 -13.62 -4.19
N LEU A 100 -3.79 -12.91 -3.20
CA LEU A 100 -4.12 -13.08 -1.78
C LEU A 100 -4.97 -11.96 -1.19
N VAL A 101 -5.30 -10.93 -1.97
CA VAL A 101 -6.39 -10.01 -1.64
C VAL A 101 -7.68 -10.63 -2.20
N PRO A 102 -8.59 -11.13 -1.35
CA PRO A 102 -9.80 -11.81 -1.78
C PRO A 102 -10.65 -10.94 -2.69
#